data_AF-A0A4S2S6L5-F1
#
_entry.id   AF-A0A4S2S6L5-F1
#
_cell.length_a   1.000
_cell.length_b   1.000
_cell.length_c   1.000
_cell.angle_alpha   90.00
_cell.angle_beta   90.00
_cell.angle_gamma   90.00
#
_symmetry.space_group_name_H-M   'P 1'
#
loop_
_entity.id
_entity.type
_entity.pdbx_description
1 polymer ?
#
loop_
_entity_poly.entity_id
_entity_poly.type
_entity_poly.pdbx_seq_one_letter_code
_entity_poly.pdbx_strand_id
1 'polypeptide(L)'
;MKINRPGQPEDLPDAGVLWARWAAFAAATWNAEEEKERFRSGYWLGGTHGDSGLHYDDGACSRWTLVRADGDRAVLSGQDDSSKVGRYEPPIDLLAGAPGWVHGELRHDLLEQGRIECVYWFEDGSWQRAPYPDDLHDDGLDCGIGHLTSRDHAVEEICALFEFDGDCEGAVEACEQFLEHAERGTVTAEVVRSFADEVFRIQTEYELLWPAAPIVRSESDLAAMTALVRRS
;
A
#
# COMPACT_ATOMS: atom_id res chain seq x y z
N MET A 1 10.78 11.99 -2.81
CA MET A 1 10.17 13.29 -3.24
C MET A 1 9.09 13.63 -2.25
N LYS A 2 8.97 14.88 -1.77
CA LYS A 2 7.91 15.23 -0.82
C LYS A 2 6.58 15.41 -1.56
N ILE A 3 5.54 14.70 -1.13
CA ILE A 3 4.18 14.78 -1.67
C ILE A 3 3.56 16.15 -1.32
N ASN A 4 2.68 16.66 -2.19
CA ASN A 4 1.96 17.89 -1.90
C ASN A 4 0.94 17.68 -0.77
N ARG A 5 0.59 18.75 -0.05
CA ARG A 5 -0.47 18.73 0.95
C ARG A 5 -1.43 19.89 0.66
N PRO A 6 -2.67 19.60 0.22
CA PRO A 6 -3.23 18.28 -0.10
C PRO A 6 -2.51 17.65 -1.31
N GLY A 7 -2.59 16.32 -1.44
CA GLY A 7 -2.00 15.59 -2.54
C GLY A 7 -2.47 16.08 -3.91
N GLN A 8 -1.63 15.90 -4.92
CA GLN A 8 -1.96 16.12 -6.32
C GLN A 8 -1.89 14.81 -7.10
N PRO A 9 -2.65 14.65 -8.19
CA PRO A 9 -2.58 13.44 -9.01
C PRO A 9 -1.17 13.06 -9.47
N GLU A 10 -0.33 14.05 -9.78
CA GLU A 10 1.06 13.87 -10.18
C GLU A 10 2.00 13.39 -9.07
N ASP A 11 1.56 13.41 -7.80
CA ASP A 11 2.33 12.83 -6.70
C ASP A 11 2.30 11.30 -6.71
N LEU A 12 1.32 10.71 -7.39
CA LEU A 12 1.14 9.26 -7.47
C LEU A 12 1.87 8.70 -8.69
N PRO A 13 2.59 7.57 -8.56
CA PRO A 13 3.16 6.86 -9.69
C PRO A 13 2.03 6.21 -10.51
N ASP A 14 2.35 5.68 -11.69
CA ASP A 14 1.39 4.86 -12.47
C ASP A 14 0.68 3.81 -11.60
N ALA A 15 -0.61 3.55 -11.85
CA ALA A 15 -1.41 2.66 -11.02
C ALA A 15 -0.85 1.23 -10.95
N GLY A 16 -0.22 0.73 -12.02
CA GLY A 16 0.48 -0.55 -12.03
C GLY A 16 1.69 -0.56 -11.09
N VAL A 17 2.45 0.54 -11.07
CA VAL A 17 3.61 0.71 -10.17
C VAL A 17 3.17 0.83 -8.72
N LEU A 18 2.14 1.64 -8.42
CA LEU A 18 1.59 1.76 -7.07
C LEU A 18 1.12 0.40 -6.53
N TRP A 19 0.39 -0.34 -7.37
CA TRP A 19 -0.05 -1.70 -7.05
C TRP A 19 1.11 -2.64 -6.78
N ALA A 20 2.13 -2.66 -7.65
CA ALA A 20 3.28 -3.53 -7.50
C ALA A 20 4.02 -3.30 -6.18
N ARG A 21 4.22 -2.02 -5.80
CA ARG A 21 4.83 -1.66 -4.52
C ARG A 21 3.99 -2.12 -3.33
N TRP A 22 2.70 -1.84 -3.35
CA TRP A 22 1.80 -2.22 -2.26
C TRP A 22 1.69 -3.75 -2.12
N ALA A 23 1.62 -4.49 -3.24
CA ALA A 23 1.65 -5.95 -3.22
C ALA A 23 2.98 -6.49 -2.67
N ALA A 24 4.10 -5.83 -2.94
CA ALA A 24 5.40 -6.16 -2.34
C ALA A 24 5.39 -5.93 -0.82
N PHE A 25 4.78 -4.84 -0.33
CA PHE A 25 4.59 -4.63 1.12
C PHE A 25 3.76 -5.74 1.75
N ALA A 26 2.60 -6.07 1.17
CA ALA A 26 1.75 -7.17 1.64
C ALA A 26 2.49 -8.52 1.68
N ALA A 27 3.35 -8.78 0.70
CA ALA A 27 4.18 -9.98 0.68
C ALA A 27 5.31 -9.92 1.72
N ALA A 28 5.98 -8.78 1.89
CA ALA A 28 7.05 -8.60 2.86
C ALA A 28 6.54 -8.77 4.29
N THR A 29 5.38 -8.19 4.60
CA THR A 29 4.74 -8.28 5.92
C THR A 29 3.83 -9.51 6.07
N TRP A 30 3.87 -10.46 5.13
CA TRP A 30 3.00 -11.64 5.18
C TRP A 30 3.16 -12.41 6.49
N ASN A 31 2.03 -12.76 7.11
CA ASN A 31 1.99 -13.60 8.30
C ASN A 31 0.76 -14.53 8.25
N ALA A 32 1.00 -15.84 8.13
CA ALA A 32 -0.07 -16.82 7.97
C ALA A 32 -1.07 -16.88 9.14
N GLU A 33 -0.69 -16.46 10.35
CA GLU A 33 -1.63 -16.38 11.48
C GLU A 33 -2.49 -15.12 11.39
N GLU A 34 -1.91 -13.98 11.05
CA GLU A 34 -2.66 -12.72 10.84
C GLU A 34 -3.64 -12.82 9.67
N GLU A 35 -3.31 -13.59 8.64
CA GLU A 35 -4.23 -13.88 7.51
C GLU A 35 -5.50 -14.63 7.92
N LYS A 36 -5.52 -15.25 9.10
CA LYS A 36 -6.72 -15.92 9.64
C LYS A 36 -7.55 -14.98 10.52
N GLU A 37 -7.01 -13.84 10.90
CA GLU A 37 -7.67 -12.90 11.80
C GLU A 37 -8.82 -12.17 11.09
N ARG A 38 -9.91 -11.98 11.82
CA ARG A 38 -11.07 -11.23 11.30
C ARG A 38 -10.78 -9.73 11.24
N PHE A 39 -9.98 -9.21 12.18
CA PHE A 39 -9.57 -7.83 12.25
C PHE A 39 -8.07 -7.80 12.08
N ARG A 40 -7.60 -7.15 11.02
CA ARG A 40 -6.20 -7.12 10.65
C ARG A 40 -5.70 -5.69 10.49
N SER A 41 -4.44 -5.49 10.83
CA SER A 41 -3.63 -4.30 10.53
C SER A 41 -2.51 -4.69 9.57
N GLY A 42 -1.81 -3.71 9.01
CA GLY A 42 -0.76 -3.91 8.01
C GLY A 42 -1.32 -3.93 6.58
N TYR A 43 -0.65 -4.63 5.68
CA TYR A 43 -0.94 -4.64 4.24
C TYR A 43 -1.48 -5.98 3.79
N TRP A 44 -2.49 -5.99 2.93
CA TRP A 44 -3.04 -7.25 2.43
C TRP A 44 -3.78 -7.14 1.10
N LEU A 45 -4.07 -8.30 0.51
CA LEU A 45 -4.87 -8.42 -0.69
C LEU A 45 -6.20 -9.12 -0.39
N GLY A 46 -7.28 -8.54 -0.91
CA GLY A 46 -8.65 -9.01 -0.81
C GLY A 46 -9.38 -8.48 0.42
N GLY A 47 -10.70 -8.69 0.44
CA GLY A 47 -11.57 -8.20 1.51
C GLY A 47 -12.61 -9.23 1.96
N THR A 48 -13.37 -8.88 3.00
CA THR A 48 -14.43 -9.72 3.60
C THR A 48 -15.51 -10.16 2.61
N HIS A 49 -15.59 -9.50 1.45
CA HIS A 49 -16.59 -9.74 0.42
C HIS A 49 -16.03 -10.31 -0.89
N GLY A 50 -14.79 -10.83 -0.87
CA GLY A 50 -14.18 -11.43 -2.05
C GLY A 50 -13.74 -10.42 -3.09
N ASP A 51 -13.51 -9.16 -2.69
CA ASP A 51 -12.81 -8.20 -3.54
C ASP A 51 -11.37 -8.68 -3.81
N SER A 52 -10.76 -8.11 -4.85
CA SER A 52 -9.37 -8.33 -5.19
C SER A 52 -8.49 -7.10 -4.98
N GLY A 53 -8.92 -6.12 -4.17
CA GLY A 53 -8.21 -4.88 -3.87
C GLY A 53 -7.06 -5.08 -2.88
N LEU A 54 -6.12 -4.14 -2.88
CA LEU A 54 -5.08 -4.03 -1.87
C LEU A 54 -5.57 -3.12 -0.76
N HIS A 55 -5.29 -3.49 0.48
CA HIS A 55 -5.77 -2.83 1.67
C HIS A 55 -4.61 -2.53 2.62
N TYR A 56 -4.78 -1.47 3.40
CA TYR A 56 -3.86 -1.04 4.45
C TYR A 56 -4.66 -0.50 5.64
N ASP A 57 -4.28 -0.90 6.85
CA ASP A 57 -4.80 -0.36 8.12
C ASP A 57 -3.64 -0.26 9.12
N ASP A 58 -3.35 0.93 9.62
CA ASP A 58 -2.27 1.16 10.60
C ASP A 58 -2.63 0.72 12.03
N GLY A 59 -3.84 0.18 12.23
CA GLY A 59 -4.41 -0.18 13.53
C GLY A 59 -4.91 1.03 14.33
N ALA A 60 -4.84 2.23 13.77
CA ALA A 60 -5.15 3.48 14.43
C ALA A 60 -6.09 4.35 13.57
N CYS A 61 -5.55 5.31 12.84
CA CYS A 61 -6.32 6.35 12.16
C CYS A 61 -6.29 6.28 10.63
N SER A 62 -5.48 5.40 10.05
CA SER A 62 -5.17 5.42 8.63
C SER A 62 -5.63 4.11 7.98
N ARG A 63 -6.54 4.24 7.03
CA ARG A 63 -7.09 3.09 6.27
C ARG A 63 -7.18 3.43 4.81
N TRP A 64 -6.67 2.55 3.96
CA TRP A 64 -6.59 2.77 2.53
C TRP A 64 -6.90 1.51 1.73
N THR A 65 -7.56 1.69 0.60
CA THR A 65 -7.83 0.65 -0.39
C THR A 65 -7.35 1.10 -1.76
N LEU A 66 -6.72 0.20 -2.51
CA LEU A 66 -6.47 0.33 -3.93
C LEU A 66 -7.18 -0.79 -4.69
N VAL A 67 -8.15 -0.43 -5.53
CA VAL A 67 -8.93 -1.36 -6.35
C VAL A 67 -8.53 -1.21 -7.81
N ARG A 68 -8.33 -2.34 -8.51
CA ARG A 68 -8.25 -2.36 -9.98
C ARG A 68 -9.64 -2.60 -10.56
N ALA A 69 -10.00 -1.80 -11.55
CA ALA A 69 -11.22 -1.95 -12.33
C ALA A 69 -10.87 -2.44 -13.76
N ASP A 70 -11.88 -2.63 -14.60
CA ASP A 70 -11.69 -3.12 -15.97
C ASP A 70 -10.70 -2.24 -16.78
N GLY A 71 -9.79 -2.90 -17.50
CA GLY A 71 -8.74 -2.24 -18.26
C GLY A 71 -7.58 -1.79 -17.36
N ASP A 72 -6.98 -0.64 -17.69
CA ASP A 72 -5.90 -0.04 -16.89
C ASP A 72 -6.44 0.88 -15.80
N ARG A 73 -7.69 0.68 -15.35
CA ARG A 73 -8.36 1.57 -14.39
C ARG A 73 -8.07 1.18 -12.95
N ALA A 74 -8.00 2.18 -12.07
CA ALA A 74 -7.88 1.94 -10.64
C ALA A 74 -8.58 3.03 -9.80
N VAL A 75 -8.95 2.69 -8.57
CA VAL A 75 -9.43 3.63 -7.56
C VAL A 75 -8.57 3.47 -6.32
N LEU A 76 -8.01 4.57 -5.85
CA LEU A 76 -7.38 4.69 -4.53
C LEU A 76 -8.33 5.46 -3.63
N SER A 77 -8.67 4.89 -2.49
CA SER A 77 -9.54 5.50 -1.50
C SER A 77 -8.94 5.35 -0.10
N GLY A 78 -9.26 6.28 0.79
CA GLY A 78 -8.84 6.12 2.18
C GLY A 78 -9.21 7.26 3.09
N GLN A 79 -8.69 7.17 4.31
CA GLN A 79 -8.83 8.13 5.38
C GLN A 79 -7.55 8.19 6.23
N ASP A 80 -7.36 9.32 6.89
CA ASP A 80 -6.25 9.57 7.81
C ASP A 80 -6.64 10.72 8.75
N ASP A 81 -6.31 10.70 10.05
CA ASP A 81 -6.71 11.78 10.97
C ASP A 81 -6.00 13.13 10.70
N SER A 82 -4.90 13.11 9.94
CA SER A 82 -4.28 14.33 9.42
C SER A 82 -5.15 15.02 8.37
N SER A 83 -6.01 14.28 7.66
CA SER A 83 -6.92 14.81 6.66
C SER A 83 -7.84 15.89 7.24
N LYS A 84 -8.07 16.93 6.44
CA LYS A 84 -9.01 18.01 6.77
C LYS A 84 -10.31 17.89 5.99
N VAL A 85 -10.41 16.93 5.06
CA VAL A 85 -11.56 16.77 4.16
C VAL A 85 -12.85 16.48 4.93
N GLY A 86 -12.83 15.51 5.85
CA GLY A 86 -14.02 15.13 6.62
C GLY A 86 -14.56 16.21 7.58
N ARG A 87 -13.77 17.28 7.81
CA ARG A 87 -14.11 18.39 8.71
C ARG A 87 -14.25 19.73 7.96
N TYR A 88 -14.10 19.73 6.65
CA TYR A 88 -14.14 20.94 5.83
C TYR A 88 -15.58 21.41 5.61
N GLU A 89 -15.82 22.73 5.68
CA GLU A 89 -17.14 23.35 5.51
C GLU A 89 -17.06 24.47 4.46
N PRO A 90 -17.87 24.44 3.37
CA PRO A 90 -18.89 23.43 3.06
C PRO A 90 -18.32 22.05 2.71
N PRO A 91 -19.05 20.94 2.92
CA PRO A 91 -18.55 19.59 2.64
C PRO A 91 -18.03 19.45 1.20
N ILE A 92 -16.86 18.83 1.05
CA ILE A 92 -16.23 18.58 -0.25
C ILE A 92 -16.89 17.36 -0.90
N ASP A 93 -17.35 17.50 -2.14
CA ASP A 93 -17.77 16.37 -2.96
C ASP A 93 -16.55 15.67 -3.56
N LEU A 94 -16.08 14.61 -2.91
CA LEU A 94 -14.91 13.81 -3.32
C LEU A 94 -15.09 13.10 -4.68
N LEU A 95 -16.31 13.06 -5.22
CA LEU A 95 -16.63 12.43 -6.51
C LEU A 95 -17.02 13.46 -7.57
N ALA A 96 -16.82 14.75 -7.30
CA ALA A 96 -17.06 15.79 -8.29
C ALA A 96 -16.19 15.54 -9.54
N GLY A 97 -16.84 15.27 -10.67
CA GLY A 97 -16.19 14.97 -11.95
C GLY A 97 -15.75 13.51 -12.12
N ALA A 98 -16.00 12.64 -11.13
CA ALA A 98 -15.67 11.23 -11.23
C ALA A 98 -16.58 10.52 -12.28
N PRO A 99 -16.01 9.62 -13.11
CA PRO A 99 -16.79 8.77 -13.98
C PRO A 99 -17.75 7.84 -13.20
N GLY A 100 -18.85 7.46 -13.83
CA GLY A 100 -19.86 6.58 -13.21
C GLY A 100 -19.33 5.24 -12.70
N TRP A 101 -18.24 4.72 -13.27
CA TRP A 101 -17.62 3.46 -12.84
C TRP A 101 -16.95 3.58 -11.46
N VAL A 102 -16.38 4.75 -11.11
CA VAL A 102 -15.72 5.01 -9.81
C VAL A 102 -16.70 4.83 -8.64
N HIS A 103 -17.95 5.27 -8.82
CA HIS A 103 -19.00 5.10 -7.81
C HIS A 103 -19.32 3.63 -7.53
N GLY A 104 -19.15 2.76 -8.52
CA GLY A 104 -19.35 1.32 -8.38
C GLY A 104 -18.30 0.70 -7.46
N GLU A 105 -17.03 1.03 -7.70
CA GLU A 105 -15.89 0.50 -6.94
C GLU A 105 -15.89 0.97 -5.48
N LEU A 106 -16.22 2.24 -5.23
CA LEU A 106 -16.23 2.80 -3.86
C LEU A 106 -17.39 2.33 -2.99
N ARG A 107 -18.39 1.63 -3.56
CA ARG A 107 -19.58 1.21 -2.82
C ARG A 107 -19.22 0.30 -1.65
N HIS A 108 -18.21 -0.55 -1.81
CA HIS A 108 -17.76 -1.47 -0.77
C HIS A 108 -16.94 -0.74 0.30
N ASP A 109 -15.99 0.10 -0.11
CA ASP A 109 -15.19 0.91 0.84
C ASP A 109 -16.05 1.80 1.73
N LEU A 110 -17.08 2.44 1.17
CA LEU A 110 -18.02 3.27 1.95
C LEU A 110 -18.79 2.45 3.01
N LEU A 111 -19.08 1.19 2.71
CA LEU A 111 -19.77 0.27 3.64
C LEU A 111 -18.82 -0.27 4.72
N GLU A 112 -17.56 -0.51 4.39
CA GLU A 112 -16.56 -1.14 5.28
C GLU A 112 -15.80 -0.12 6.15
N GLN A 113 -15.30 0.97 5.55
CA GLN A 113 -14.48 1.96 6.25
C GLN A 113 -15.33 2.94 7.07
N GLY A 114 -16.61 3.12 6.71
CA GLY A 114 -17.55 4.05 7.36
C GLY A 114 -17.26 5.54 7.10
N ARG A 115 -16.07 5.88 6.61
CA ARG A 115 -15.64 7.23 6.26
C ARG A 115 -14.51 7.16 5.21
N ILE A 116 -14.69 7.90 4.11
CA ILE A 116 -13.68 8.12 3.08
C ILE A 116 -13.41 9.62 3.04
N GLU A 117 -12.15 9.99 3.16
CA GLU A 117 -11.70 11.39 3.18
C GLU A 117 -10.77 11.70 2.00
N CYS A 118 -10.37 10.69 1.23
CA CYS A 118 -9.48 10.81 0.09
C CYS A 118 -9.92 9.85 -1.02
N VAL A 119 -10.00 10.35 -2.27
CA VAL A 119 -10.34 9.55 -3.46
C VAL A 119 -9.54 10.03 -4.65
N TYR A 120 -8.82 9.10 -5.28
CA TYR A 120 -8.16 9.27 -6.57
C TYR A 120 -8.61 8.15 -7.52
N TRP A 121 -8.77 8.45 -8.80
CA TRP A 121 -9.06 7.44 -9.82
C TRP A 121 -8.07 7.55 -10.97
N PHE A 122 -7.63 6.41 -11.50
CA PHE A 122 -6.71 6.31 -12.61
C PHE A 122 -7.46 5.85 -13.85
N GLU A 123 -7.32 6.61 -14.93
CA GLU A 123 -7.83 6.29 -16.26
C GLU A 123 -6.97 7.01 -17.30
N ASP A 124 -6.80 6.42 -18.49
CA ASP A 124 -6.05 7.00 -19.60
C ASP A 124 -4.60 7.44 -19.25
N GLY A 125 -3.94 6.67 -18.38
CA GLY A 125 -2.52 6.88 -18.04
C GLY A 125 -2.26 7.99 -17.02
N SER A 126 -3.28 8.48 -16.33
CA SER A 126 -3.12 9.51 -15.29
C SER A 126 -4.07 9.31 -14.12
N TRP A 127 -3.62 9.68 -12.93
CA TRP A 127 -4.50 9.88 -11.79
C TRP A 127 -5.32 11.15 -11.97
N GLN A 128 -6.48 11.15 -11.34
CA GLN A 128 -7.44 12.24 -11.27
C GLN A 128 -8.01 12.28 -9.85
N ARG A 129 -8.47 13.45 -9.41
CA ARG A 129 -9.27 13.60 -8.18
C ARG A 129 -10.26 14.73 -8.33
N ALA A 130 -11.24 14.78 -7.43
CA ALA A 130 -12.12 15.94 -7.32
C ALA A 130 -11.30 17.21 -7.01
N PRO A 131 -11.73 18.38 -7.52
CA PRO A 131 -11.09 19.65 -7.19
C PRO A 131 -11.24 19.92 -5.69
N TYR A 132 -10.14 20.32 -5.05
CA TYR A 132 -10.14 20.74 -3.66
C TYR A 132 -10.12 22.26 -3.55
N PRO A 133 -10.72 22.84 -2.50
CA PRO A 133 -10.58 24.25 -2.19
C PRO A 133 -9.13 24.65 -1.97
N ASP A 134 -8.76 25.87 -2.36
CA ASP A 134 -7.38 26.39 -2.28
C ASP A 134 -6.83 26.46 -0.83
N ASP A 135 -7.72 26.52 0.16
CA ASP A 135 -7.39 26.59 1.59
C ASP A 135 -7.48 25.23 2.31
N LEU A 136 -7.79 24.14 1.60
CA LEU A 136 -7.63 22.80 2.15
C LEU A 136 -6.13 22.55 2.38
N HIS A 137 -5.76 22.16 3.60
CA HIS A 137 -4.35 22.02 3.98
C HIS A 137 -3.78 20.60 3.82
N ASP A 138 -4.61 19.57 3.98
CA ASP A 138 -4.17 18.17 3.95
C ASP A 138 -5.36 17.27 3.61
N ASP A 139 -5.17 16.31 2.72
CA ASP A 139 -6.14 15.26 2.36
C ASP A 139 -5.79 13.89 2.97
N GLY A 140 -4.63 13.79 3.63
CA GLY A 140 -4.16 12.57 4.28
C GLY A 140 -3.28 11.68 3.39
N LEU A 141 -3.10 12.01 2.10
CA LEU A 141 -2.39 11.15 1.14
C LEU A 141 -0.96 10.83 1.58
N ASP A 142 -0.22 11.86 2.02
CA ASP A 142 1.18 11.75 2.42
C ASP A 142 1.37 10.83 3.64
N CYS A 143 0.51 10.95 4.65
CA CYS A 143 0.56 10.08 5.84
C CYS A 143 0.17 8.63 5.52
N GLY A 144 -0.86 8.44 4.70
CA GLY A 144 -1.44 7.13 4.46
C GLY A 144 -0.62 6.24 3.55
N ILE A 145 -0.29 6.74 2.36
CA ILE A 145 0.38 5.95 1.31
C ILE A 145 1.62 6.64 0.76
N GLY A 146 2.09 7.70 1.42
CA GLY A 146 3.17 8.52 0.90
C GLY A 146 4.47 7.75 0.67
N HIS A 147 4.72 6.73 1.49
CA HIS A 147 5.84 5.81 1.35
C HIS A 147 5.80 5.00 0.05
N LEU A 148 4.63 4.77 -0.56
CA LEU A 148 4.50 4.01 -1.81
C LEU A 148 4.67 4.86 -3.07
N THR A 149 4.74 6.20 -2.94
CA THR A 149 4.77 7.10 -4.10
C THR A 149 6.09 7.13 -4.84
N SER A 150 7.20 6.81 -4.16
CA SER A 150 8.53 6.70 -4.75
C SER A 150 9.24 5.43 -4.30
N ARG A 151 10.14 4.91 -5.13
CA ARG A 151 10.89 3.69 -4.80
C ARG A 151 11.76 3.90 -3.55
N ASP A 152 12.44 5.03 -3.45
CA ASP A 152 13.32 5.34 -2.32
C ASP A 152 12.54 5.33 -1.00
N HIS A 153 11.38 6.00 -0.94
CA HIS A 153 10.54 5.96 0.27
C HIS A 153 9.97 4.57 0.55
N ALA A 154 9.66 3.78 -0.48
CA ALA A 154 9.16 2.42 -0.32
C ALA A 154 10.23 1.51 0.27
N VAL A 155 11.50 1.67 -0.14
CA VAL A 155 12.65 0.97 0.44
C VAL A 155 12.85 1.40 1.89
N GLU A 156 12.88 2.71 2.16
CA GLU A 156 13.02 3.27 3.51
C GLU A 156 11.97 2.70 4.46
N GLU A 157 10.71 2.62 4.03
CA GLU A 157 9.61 2.13 4.85
C GLU A 157 9.68 0.60 5.05
N ILE A 158 10.06 -0.21 4.06
CA ILE A 158 10.30 -1.65 4.29
C ILE A 158 11.44 -1.86 5.28
N CYS A 159 12.54 -1.10 5.15
CA CYS A 159 13.62 -1.16 6.13
C CYS A 159 13.14 -0.79 7.53
N ALA A 160 12.36 0.30 7.66
CA ALA A 160 11.78 0.73 8.93
C ALA A 160 10.83 -0.33 9.53
N LEU A 161 10.01 -0.99 8.70
CA LEU A 161 9.12 -2.07 9.11
C LEU A 161 9.86 -3.24 9.74
N PHE A 162 11.12 -3.50 9.38
CA PHE A 162 11.95 -4.55 9.97
C PHE A 162 12.98 -4.03 10.98
N GLU A 163 12.92 -2.73 11.34
CA GLU A 163 13.92 -2.04 12.16
C GLU A 163 15.35 -2.16 11.61
N PHE A 164 15.50 -2.27 10.30
CA PHE A 164 16.82 -2.23 9.66
C PHE A 164 17.38 -0.81 9.74
N ASP A 165 18.58 -0.69 10.31
CA ASP A 165 19.34 0.56 10.36
C ASP A 165 20.53 0.52 9.39
N GLY A 166 21.33 1.58 9.39
CA GLY A 166 22.50 1.70 8.50
C GLY A 166 23.61 0.69 8.78
N ASP A 167 23.57 -0.02 9.90
CA ASP A 167 24.56 -1.02 10.27
C ASP A 167 24.15 -2.42 9.80
N CYS A 168 22.90 -2.62 9.38
CA CYS A 168 22.36 -3.87 8.84
C CYS A 168 22.84 -4.14 7.40
N GLU A 169 23.99 -4.81 7.26
CA GLU A 169 24.59 -5.12 5.97
C GLU A 169 23.64 -5.95 5.08
N GLY A 170 23.40 -5.47 3.86
CA GLY A 170 22.54 -6.12 2.86
C GLY A 170 21.05 -5.74 2.94
N ALA A 171 20.59 -5.07 4.00
CA ALA A 171 19.17 -4.77 4.21
C ALA A 171 18.56 -3.91 3.09
N VAL A 172 19.20 -2.79 2.78
CA VAL A 172 18.73 -1.87 1.72
C VAL A 172 18.74 -2.55 0.36
N GLU A 173 19.81 -3.27 0.04
CA GLU A 173 19.96 -3.99 -1.24
C GLU A 173 18.85 -5.05 -1.42
N ALA A 174 18.55 -5.82 -0.37
CA ALA A 174 17.47 -6.81 -0.41
C ALA A 174 16.11 -6.18 -0.70
N CYS A 175 15.81 -5.05 -0.05
CA CYS A 175 14.56 -4.30 -0.24
C CYS A 175 14.48 -3.68 -1.65
N GLU A 176 15.57 -3.08 -2.12
CA GLU A 176 15.69 -2.50 -3.47
C GLU A 176 15.46 -3.56 -4.56
N GLN A 177 16.14 -4.70 -4.46
CA GLN A 177 16.02 -5.79 -5.44
C GLN A 177 14.60 -6.36 -5.48
N PHE A 178 13.97 -6.54 -4.31
CA PHE A 178 12.61 -7.06 -4.24
C PHE A 178 11.60 -6.10 -4.87
N LEU A 179 11.70 -4.80 -4.55
CA LEU A 179 10.84 -3.77 -5.15
C LEU A 179 11.10 -3.58 -6.64
N GLU A 180 12.35 -3.66 -7.11
CA GLU A 180 12.65 -3.61 -8.55
C GLU A 180 11.97 -4.77 -9.28
N HIS A 181 12.07 -5.99 -8.75
CA HIS A 181 11.41 -7.14 -9.36
C HIS A 181 9.89 -7.00 -9.39
N ALA A 182 9.30 -6.47 -8.31
CA ALA A 182 7.87 -6.20 -8.21
C ALA A 182 7.42 -5.19 -9.27
N GLU A 183 8.04 -4.01 -9.33
CA GLU A 183 7.69 -2.96 -10.30
C GLU A 183 7.86 -3.40 -11.76
N ARG A 184 8.79 -4.33 -12.04
CA ARG A 184 9.01 -4.88 -13.38
C ARG A 184 8.09 -6.05 -13.73
N GLY A 185 7.26 -6.54 -12.79
CA GLY A 185 6.43 -7.73 -12.98
C GLY A 185 7.26 -9.02 -13.16
N THR A 186 8.47 -9.07 -12.57
CA THR A 186 9.42 -10.19 -12.74
C THR A 186 9.56 -11.06 -11.49
N VAL A 187 8.68 -10.90 -10.51
CA VAL A 187 8.73 -11.68 -9.26
C VAL A 187 8.50 -13.16 -9.52
N THR A 188 9.45 -13.96 -9.04
CA THR A 188 9.39 -15.42 -9.05
C THR A 188 9.42 -15.95 -7.62
N ALA A 189 9.10 -17.22 -7.45
CA ALA A 189 9.25 -17.88 -6.15
C ALA A 189 10.69 -17.81 -5.63
N GLU A 190 11.68 -17.79 -6.53
CA GLU A 190 13.08 -17.64 -6.17
C GLU A 190 13.40 -16.23 -5.66
N VAL A 191 12.84 -15.19 -6.30
CA VAL A 191 12.99 -13.81 -5.83
C VAL A 191 12.39 -13.64 -4.43
N VAL A 192 11.20 -14.18 -4.20
CA VAL A 192 10.53 -14.13 -2.89
C VAL A 192 11.32 -14.89 -1.83
N ARG A 193 11.82 -16.08 -2.17
CA ARG A 193 12.66 -16.87 -1.26
C ARG A 193 13.96 -16.14 -0.91
N SER A 194 14.66 -15.62 -1.92
CA SER A 194 15.90 -14.87 -1.71
C SER A 194 15.68 -13.68 -0.79
N PHE A 195 14.59 -12.93 -0.97
CA PHE A 195 14.23 -11.83 -0.08
C PHE A 195 13.93 -12.33 1.34
N ALA A 196 13.10 -13.36 1.50
CA ALA A 196 12.74 -13.91 2.81
C ALA A 196 13.93 -14.48 3.59
N ASP A 197 14.83 -15.20 2.91
CA ASP A 197 16.03 -15.77 3.50
C ASP A 197 17.00 -14.67 3.95
N GLU A 198 17.10 -13.59 3.17
CA GLU A 198 17.97 -12.45 3.50
C GLU A 198 17.42 -11.64 4.67
N VAL A 199 16.12 -11.37 4.71
CA VAL A 199 15.45 -10.76 5.88
C VAL A 199 15.68 -11.61 7.13
N PHE A 200 15.47 -12.93 7.04
CA PHE A 200 15.70 -13.84 8.16
C PHE A 200 17.16 -13.83 8.64
N ARG A 201 18.13 -13.84 7.71
CA ARG A 201 19.57 -13.74 8.02
C ARG A 201 19.86 -12.46 8.79
N ILE A 202 19.44 -11.31 8.28
CA ILE A 202 19.71 -10.00 8.88
C ILE A 202 19.08 -9.91 10.27
N GLN A 203 17.78 -10.22 10.41
CA GLN A 203 17.14 -10.14 11.72
C GLN A 203 17.80 -11.08 12.75
N THR A 204 18.30 -12.25 12.31
CA THR A 204 19.02 -13.18 13.20
C THR A 204 20.40 -12.66 13.59
N GLU A 205 21.17 -12.13 12.63
CA GLU A 205 22.53 -11.64 12.85
C GLU A 205 22.58 -10.41 13.75
N TYR A 206 21.59 -9.52 13.60
CA TYR A 206 21.49 -8.27 14.35
C TYR A 206 20.53 -8.38 15.56
N GLU A 207 20.06 -9.59 15.89
CA GLU A 207 19.16 -9.87 17.02
C GLU A 207 17.89 -8.98 17.04
N LEU A 208 17.34 -8.67 15.86
CA LEU A 208 16.13 -7.87 15.71
C LEU A 208 14.89 -8.72 16.03
N LEU A 209 14.07 -8.25 16.96
CA LEU A 209 12.91 -8.99 17.49
C LEU A 209 11.55 -8.36 17.17
N TRP A 210 11.55 -7.16 16.58
CA TRP A 210 10.36 -6.41 16.20
C TRP A 210 10.25 -6.32 14.66
N PRO A 211 9.03 -6.25 14.08
CA PRO A 211 7.71 -6.36 14.69
C PRO A 211 7.36 -7.80 15.09
N ALA A 212 8.10 -8.78 14.58
CA ALA A 212 8.04 -10.17 14.98
C ALA A 212 9.44 -10.78 15.02
N ALA A 213 9.62 -11.82 15.85
CA ALA A 213 10.84 -12.60 15.86
C ALA A 213 11.12 -13.20 14.45
N PRO A 214 12.40 -13.37 14.06
CA PRO A 214 12.75 -13.94 12.77
C PRO A 214 12.12 -15.34 12.61
N ILE A 215 11.30 -15.51 11.57
CA ILE A 215 10.66 -16.79 11.25
C ILE A 215 11.08 -17.21 9.86
N VAL A 216 11.69 -18.40 9.75
CA VAL A 216 11.93 -19.04 8.45
C VAL A 216 10.59 -19.28 7.78
N ARG A 217 10.43 -18.75 6.56
CA ARG A 217 9.19 -18.89 5.80
C ARG A 217 9.04 -20.32 5.29
N SER A 218 7.85 -20.89 5.50
CA SER A 218 7.53 -22.22 4.95
C SER A 218 7.32 -22.15 3.43
N GLU A 219 7.37 -23.29 2.74
CA GLU A 219 7.03 -23.36 1.30
C GLU A 219 5.62 -22.82 1.01
N SER A 220 4.67 -23.03 1.93
CA SER A 220 3.33 -22.47 1.83
C SER A 220 3.31 -20.95 1.95
N ASP A 221 4.13 -20.37 2.84
CA ASP A 221 4.25 -18.91 2.97
C ASP A 221 4.85 -18.31 1.70
N LEU A 222 5.95 -18.89 1.22
CA LEU A 222 6.62 -18.43 0.00
C LEU A 222 5.69 -18.49 -1.21
N ALA A 223 4.87 -19.54 -1.32
CA ALA A 223 3.87 -19.65 -2.37
C ALA A 223 2.78 -18.56 -2.26
N ALA A 224 2.32 -18.26 -1.04
CA ALA A 224 1.32 -17.22 -0.81
C ALA A 224 1.87 -15.82 -1.08
N MET A 225 3.07 -15.50 -0.55
CA MET A 225 3.80 -14.27 -0.83
C MET A 225 4.02 -14.08 -2.33
N THR A 226 4.42 -15.14 -3.05
CA THR A 226 4.59 -15.09 -4.51
C THR A 226 3.27 -14.80 -5.22
N ALA A 227 2.16 -15.39 -4.75
CA ALA A 227 0.84 -15.17 -5.33
C ALA A 227 0.33 -13.74 -5.10
N LEU A 228 0.69 -13.08 -4.00
CA LEU A 228 0.36 -11.68 -3.74
C LEU A 228 1.02 -10.77 -4.78
N VAL A 229 2.34 -10.89 -4.95
CA VAL A 229 3.07 -9.97 -5.83
C VAL A 229 2.79 -10.25 -7.31
N ARG A 230 2.56 -11.51 -7.72
CA ARG A 230 2.26 -11.85 -9.12
C ARG A 230 0.89 -11.40 -9.63
N ARG A 231 0.02 -10.89 -8.77
CA ARG A 231 -1.25 -10.30 -9.17
C ARG A 231 -1.10 -8.84 -9.64
N SER A 232 0.14 -8.33 -9.70
CA SER A 232 0.52 -7.03 -10.28
C SER A 232 0.57 -7.04 -11.80
#